data_AF-A0A4P6L5C1-F1
#
_entry.id   AF-A0A4P6L5C1-F1
#
_cell.length_a   1.000
_cell.length_b   1.000
_cell.length_c   1.000
_cell.angle_alpha   90.00
_cell.angle_beta   90.00
_cell.angle_gamma   90.00
#
_symmetry.space_group_name_H-M   'P 1'
#
loop_
_entity.id
_entity.type
_entity.pdbx_description
1 polymer ?
#
loop_
_entity_poly.entity_id
_entity_poly.type
_entity_poly.pdbx_seq_one_letter_code
_entity_poly.pdbx_strand_id
1 'polypeptide(L)'
;MIVNFQDQLYFFRKILEVIKEMFPGSNPVIGGGCLRDAYHGRPIKDVDVFMRAQDHPNGLAHPLVKMVIPEHIGLYALRSDMHGVWDVLFPVQGFDVQLIAAEFDTLEDLASTFDLGLSRITYDGINIYIHPDFEQDSKDRVFRICRADDDGQTLRSERRIERLLSKYPDFKKAA
;
A
#
# COMPACT_ATOMS: atom_id res chain seq x y z
N MET A 1 -13.01 -2.60 -20.65
CA MET A 1 -11.85 -1.86 -21.18
C MET A 1 -10.69 -2.17 -20.26
N ILE A 2 -9.62 -2.79 -20.76
CA ILE A 2 -8.43 -3.04 -19.93
C ILE A 2 -7.75 -1.67 -19.79
N VAL A 3 -7.77 -1.09 -18.60
CA VAL A 3 -7.07 0.17 -18.34
C VAL A 3 -5.57 -0.13 -18.35
N ASN A 4 -4.80 0.65 -19.11
CA ASN A 4 -3.34 0.49 -19.15
C ASN A 4 -2.74 0.88 -17.79
N PHE A 5 -1.74 0.13 -17.32
CA PHE A 5 -1.03 0.46 -16.09
C PHE A 5 -0.46 1.89 -16.12
N GLN A 6 -0.02 2.37 -17.28
CA GLN A 6 0.45 3.75 -17.46
C GLN A 6 -0.65 4.80 -17.21
N ASP A 7 -1.89 4.51 -17.59
CA ASP A 7 -3.02 5.40 -17.32
C ASP A 7 -3.32 5.45 -15.82
N GLN A 8 -3.16 4.33 -15.11
CA GLN A 8 -3.30 4.30 -13.65
C GLN A 8 -2.21 5.13 -12.95
N LEU A 9 -0.97 5.08 -13.43
CA LEU A 9 0.11 5.91 -12.89
C LEU A 9 -0.18 7.41 -13.02
N TYR A 10 -0.87 7.83 -14.09
CA TYR A 10 -1.32 9.22 -14.22
C TYR A 10 -2.27 9.62 -13.09
N PHE A 11 -3.29 8.81 -12.78
CA PHE A 11 -4.22 9.08 -11.68
C PHE A 11 -3.53 9.05 -10.32
N PHE A 12 -2.64 8.08 -10.11
CA PHE A 12 -1.83 7.99 -8.88
C PHE A 12 -0.93 9.21 -8.67
N ARG A 13 -0.32 9.73 -9.74
CA ARG A 13 0.42 10.99 -9.66
C ARG A 13 -0.47 12.16 -9.24
N LYS A 14 -1.69 12.24 -9.75
CA LYS A 14 -2.65 13.28 -9.33
C LYS A 14 -3.07 13.15 -7.86
N ILE A 15 -3.20 11.93 -7.35
CA ILE A 15 -3.41 11.71 -5.91
C ILE A 15 -2.22 12.25 -5.11
N LEU A 16 -0.99 11.89 -5.49
CA LEU A 16 0.23 12.35 -4.81
C LEU A 16 0.38 13.88 -4.86
N GLU A 17 -0.02 14.54 -5.94
CA GLU A 17 -0.03 16.01 -6.04
C GLU A 17 -0.97 16.64 -4.99
N VAL A 18 -2.18 16.11 -4.82
CA VAL A 18 -3.13 16.57 -3.79
C VAL A 18 -2.58 16.32 -2.37
N ILE A 19 -1.98 15.15 -2.12
CA ILE A 19 -1.39 14.87 -0.80
C ILE A 19 -0.21 15.80 -0.51
N LYS A 20 0.63 16.13 -1.51
CA LYS A 20 1.71 17.11 -1.36
C LYS A 20 1.21 18.52 -1.06
N GLU A 21 0.05 18.90 -1.60
CA GLU A 21 -0.60 20.18 -1.27
C GLU A 21 -1.12 20.20 0.17
N MET A 22 -1.68 19.09 0.66
CA MET A 22 -2.15 18.94 2.04
C MET A 22 -1.00 18.91 3.06
N PHE A 23 0.15 18.36 2.67
CA PHE A 23 1.34 18.21 3.52
C PHE A 23 2.59 18.77 2.82
N PRO A 24 2.76 20.09 2.73
CA PRO A 24 3.90 20.70 2.06
C PRO A 24 5.24 20.22 2.64
N GLY A 25 6.20 19.91 1.76
CA GLY A 25 7.52 19.40 2.13
C GLY A 25 7.59 17.89 2.35
N SER A 26 6.45 17.19 2.37
CA SER A 26 6.42 15.73 2.42
C SER A 26 6.77 15.11 1.06
N ASN A 27 7.18 13.84 1.10
CA ASN A 27 7.45 13.03 -0.10
C ASN A 27 6.60 11.75 -0.06
N PRO A 28 5.28 11.85 -0.32
CA PRO A 28 4.38 10.72 -0.26
C PRO A 28 4.71 9.66 -1.32
N VAL A 29 4.51 8.40 -0.97
CA VAL A 29 4.73 7.24 -1.83
C VAL A 29 3.48 6.37 -1.85
N ILE A 30 2.97 6.01 -3.02
CA ILE A 30 1.92 5.00 -3.13
C ILE A 30 2.58 3.61 -3.08
N GLY A 31 1.97 2.66 -2.36
CA GLY A 31 2.52 1.32 -2.21
C GLY A 31 1.46 0.23 -2.14
N GLY A 32 1.88 -1.02 -2.28
CA GLY A 32 1.07 -2.16 -1.89
C GLY A 32 -0.04 -2.53 -2.87
N GLY A 33 -1.25 -2.68 -2.34
CA GLY A 33 -2.34 -3.39 -3.03
C GLY A 33 -2.87 -2.68 -4.27
N CYS A 34 -2.98 -1.36 -4.23
CA CYS A 34 -3.50 -0.57 -5.36
C CYS A 34 -2.61 -0.69 -6.60
N LEU A 35 -1.28 -0.67 -6.43
CA LEU A 35 -0.32 -0.81 -7.53
C LEU A 35 -0.32 -2.22 -8.10
N ARG A 36 -0.42 -3.26 -7.27
CA ARG A 36 -0.63 -4.65 -7.71
C ARG A 36 -1.88 -4.78 -8.55
N ASP A 37 -2.99 -4.24 -8.04
CA ASP A 37 -4.29 -4.33 -8.71
C ASP A 37 -4.25 -3.61 -10.06
N ALA A 38 -3.68 -2.40 -10.10
CA ALA A 38 -3.45 -1.65 -11.33
C ALA A 38 -2.58 -2.44 -12.33
N TYR A 39 -1.46 -3.02 -11.87
CA TYR A 39 -0.52 -3.76 -12.70
C TYR A 39 -1.17 -4.99 -13.35
N HIS A 40 -2.03 -5.70 -12.63
CA HIS A 40 -2.75 -6.89 -13.15
C HIS A 40 -4.12 -6.56 -13.77
N GLY A 41 -4.47 -5.29 -13.94
CA GLY A 41 -5.76 -4.88 -14.51
C GLY A 41 -6.97 -5.31 -13.66
N ARG A 42 -6.82 -5.36 -12.34
CA ARG A 42 -7.89 -5.67 -11.39
C ARG A 42 -8.52 -4.40 -10.83
N PRO A 43 -9.79 -4.44 -10.37
CA PRO A 43 -10.43 -3.28 -9.75
C PRO A 43 -9.64 -2.79 -8.53
N ILE A 44 -9.36 -1.51 -8.41
CA ILE A 44 -8.71 -0.91 -7.23
C ILE A 44 -9.83 -0.47 -6.27
N LYS A 45 -9.68 -0.78 -4.97
CA LYS A 45 -10.67 -0.43 -3.94
C LYS A 45 -10.34 0.92 -3.29
N ASP A 46 -9.11 1.02 -2.80
CA ASP A 46 -8.53 2.12 -2.05
C ASP A 46 -7.07 2.32 -2.49
N VAL A 47 -6.51 3.50 -2.19
CA VAL A 47 -5.10 3.84 -2.46
C VAL A 47 -4.39 4.13 -1.15
N ASP A 48 -3.41 3.28 -0.83
CA ASP A 48 -2.52 3.46 0.31
C ASP A 48 -1.36 4.41 -0.05
N VAL A 49 -1.30 5.55 0.63
CA VAL A 49 -0.23 6.55 0.50
C VAL A 49 0.60 6.56 1.78
N PHE A 50 1.87 6.23 1.65
CA PHE A 50 2.83 6.20 2.74
C PHE A 50 3.52 7.55 2.90
N MET A 51 3.54 8.02 4.14
CA MET A 51 4.17 9.25 4.59
C MET A 51 5.35 8.85 5.50
N ARG A 52 6.54 9.42 5.29
CA ARG A 52 7.68 9.13 6.17
C ARG A 52 7.41 9.66 7.56
N ALA A 53 7.48 8.81 8.57
CA ALA A 53 7.21 9.17 9.95
C ALA A 53 8.14 10.28 10.47
N GLN A 54 9.41 10.28 10.04
CA GLN A 54 10.39 11.31 10.41
C GLN A 54 10.04 12.71 9.90
N ASP A 55 9.29 12.80 8.78
CA ASP A 55 8.82 14.08 8.22
C ASP A 55 7.58 14.59 8.98
N HIS A 56 6.97 13.74 9.82
CA HIS A 56 5.71 13.98 10.52
C HIS A 56 5.77 13.52 12.00
N PRO A 57 6.65 14.09 12.84
CA PRO A 57 6.88 13.63 14.22
C PRO A 57 5.64 13.74 15.13
N ASN A 58 4.66 14.58 14.76
CA ASN A 58 3.40 14.75 15.47
C ASN A 58 2.22 14.06 14.77
N GLY A 59 2.49 13.14 13.84
CA GLY A 59 1.50 12.50 12.99
C GLY A 59 0.98 13.40 11.87
N LEU A 60 -0.08 12.93 11.20
CA LEU A 60 -0.69 13.60 10.04
C LEU A 60 -1.88 14.47 10.47
N ALA A 61 -1.60 15.64 11.05
CA ALA A 61 -2.63 16.58 11.45
C ALA A 61 -3.05 17.49 10.27
N HIS A 62 -4.23 17.25 9.70
CA HIS A 62 -4.82 18.10 8.68
C HIS A 62 -6.36 18.08 8.78
N PRO A 63 -7.09 19.20 8.54
CA PRO A 63 -8.56 19.24 8.69
C PRO A 63 -9.34 18.26 7.81
N LEU A 64 -8.73 17.83 6.70
CA LEU A 64 -9.33 16.90 5.73
C LEU A 64 -8.87 15.45 5.90
N VAL A 65 -8.17 15.12 7.00
CA VAL A 65 -7.80 13.75 7.32
C VAL A 65 -8.28 13.40 8.71
N LYS A 66 -8.63 12.14 8.93
CA LYS A 66 -9.07 11.64 10.23
C LYS A 66 -8.28 10.39 10.58
N MET A 67 -7.67 10.39 11.77
CA MET A 67 -7.04 9.20 12.30
C MET A 67 -8.06 8.09 12.45
N VAL A 68 -7.71 6.92 11.93
CA VAL A 68 -8.48 5.70 12.08
C VAL A 68 -7.70 4.80 13.03
N ILE A 69 -8.40 4.23 14.00
CA ILE A 69 -7.88 3.11 14.78
C ILE A 69 -8.49 1.88 14.11
N PRO A 70 -7.75 1.14 13.25
CA PRO A 70 -8.29 -0.08 12.67
C PRO A 70 -8.84 -0.98 13.77
N GLU A 71 -10.05 -1.51 13.58
CA GLU A 71 -10.73 -2.39 14.55
C GLU A 71 -9.89 -3.61 14.97
N HIS A 72 -8.83 -3.92 14.22
CA HIS A 72 -7.92 -5.04 14.46
C HIS A 72 -6.63 -4.67 15.22
N ILE A 73 -6.41 -3.40 15.59
CA ILE A 73 -5.25 -2.99 16.42
C ILE A 73 -5.36 -3.49 17.87
N GLY A 74 -6.55 -3.94 18.31
CA GLY A 74 -6.75 -4.40 19.68
C GLY A 74 -6.05 -5.71 20.07
N LEU A 75 -5.63 -6.58 19.13
CA LEU A 75 -5.19 -7.93 19.49
C LEU A 75 -4.03 -8.54 18.68
N TYR A 76 -3.63 -8.01 17.51
CA TYR A 76 -2.67 -8.70 16.64
C TYR A 76 -1.70 -7.75 15.91
N ALA A 77 -0.52 -7.59 16.52
CA ALA A 77 0.71 -6.96 16.00
C ALA A 77 0.64 -5.44 15.70
N LEU A 78 1.03 -4.64 16.70
CA LEU A 78 1.59 -3.32 16.47
C LEU A 78 2.91 -3.51 15.70
N ARG A 79 2.95 -3.08 14.45
CA ARG A 79 4.19 -3.01 13.68
C ARG A 79 4.97 -1.79 14.16
N SER A 80 6.23 -1.98 14.57
CA SER A 80 7.08 -0.87 15.04
C SER A 80 7.38 0.16 13.96
N ASP A 81 7.32 -0.24 12.69
CA ASP A 81 7.59 0.60 11.52
C ASP A 81 6.34 1.29 10.94
N MET A 82 5.16 1.14 11.56
CA MET A 82 3.90 1.77 11.14
C MET A 82 3.25 2.52 12.31
N HIS A 83 3.24 3.84 12.23
CA HIS A 83 2.90 4.75 13.33
C HIS A 83 1.43 5.19 13.35
N GLY A 84 0.67 4.88 12.30
CA GLY A 84 -0.76 5.13 12.26
C GLY A 84 -1.36 5.09 10.86
N VAL A 85 -2.69 5.17 10.81
CA VAL A 85 -3.48 5.23 9.58
C VAL A 85 -4.49 6.36 9.68
N TRP A 86 -4.66 7.12 8.60
CA TRP A 86 -5.60 8.22 8.49
C TRP A 86 -6.40 8.10 7.19
N ASP A 87 -7.70 8.28 7.25
CA ASP A 87 -8.52 8.39 6.04
C ASP A 87 -8.53 9.83 5.56
N VAL A 88 -8.34 10.04 4.25
CA VAL A 88 -8.68 11.30 3.60
C VAL A 88 -10.21 11.38 3.49
N LEU A 89 -10.80 12.48 3.96
CA LEU A 89 -12.26 12.60 4.15
C LEU A 89 -13.05 12.78 2.85
N PHE A 90 -12.38 12.74 1.70
CA PHE A 90 -12.99 12.87 0.38
C PHE A 90 -12.22 12.02 -0.63
N PRO A 91 -12.89 11.49 -1.67
CA PRO A 91 -12.21 10.73 -2.70
C PRO A 91 -11.32 11.63 -3.55
N VAL A 92 -10.13 11.13 -3.90
CA VAL A 92 -9.19 11.83 -4.78
C VAL A 92 -9.08 11.04 -6.08
N GLN A 93 -9.38 11.68 -7.21
CA GLN A 93 -9.46 11.00 -8.52
C GLN A 93 -10.43 9.80 -8.53
N GLY A 94 -11.48 9.86 -7.70
CA GLY A 94 -12.48 8.78 -7.58
C GLY A 94 -12.06 7.61 -6.68
N PHE A 95 -10.93 7.70 -5.99
CA PHE A 95 -10.46 6.68 -5.05
C PHE A 95 -10.56 7.16 -3.61
N ASP A 96 -10.93 6.26 -2.71
CA ASP A 96 -10.68 6.44 -1.28
C ASP A 96 -9.18 6.36 -1.03
N VAL A 97 -8.65 7.28 -0.23
CA VAL A 97 -7.21 7.39 0.04
C VAL A 97 -6.95 7.23 1.53
N GLN A 98 -6.03 6.33 1.87
CA GLN A 98 -5.52 6.14 3.22
C GLN A 98 -4.08 6.64 3.30
N LEU A 99 -3.78 7.44 4.32
CA LEU A 99 -2.43 7.87 4.64
C LEU A 99 -1.87 6.98 5.75
N ILE A 100 -0.65 6.48 5.55
CA ILE A 100 0.02 5.59 6.49
C ILE A 100 1.35 6.22 6.87
N ALA A 101 1.53 6.55 8.15
CA ALA A 101 2.84 7.01 8.63
C ALA A 101 3.74 5.80 8.86
N ALA A 102 4.88 5.73 8.16
CA ALA A 102 5.78 4.58 8.20
C ALA A 102 7.26 4.98 8.20
N GLU A 103 8.12 4.10 8.68
CA GLU A 103 9.58 4.26 8.62
C GLU A 103 10.13 3.72 7.31
N PHE A 104 10.67 4.61 6.46
CA PHE A 104 11.37 4.27 5.22
C PHE A 104 12.16 5.47 4.74
N ASP A 105 13.28 5.24 4.04
CA ASP A 105 14.06 6.29 3.39
C ASP A 105 13.91 6.25 1.86
N THR A 106 13.82 5.04 1.30
CA THR A 106 13.71 4.81 -0.15
C THR A 106 12.45 4.03 -0.54
N LEU A 107 12.15 4.02 -1.85
CA LEU A 107 11.08 3.20 -2.42
C LEU A 107 11.29 1.70 -2.18
N GLU A 108 12.55 1.26 -2.19
CA GLU A 108 12.96 -0.12 -1.97
C GLU A 108 12.79 -0.53 -0.51
N ASP A 109 13.20 0.33 0.44
CA ASP A 109 12.99 0.09 1.86
C ASP A 109 11.51 -0.13 2.15
N LEU A 110 10.66 0.79 1.67
CA LEU A 110 9.22 0.71 1.85
C LEU A 110 8.64 -0.57 1.25
N ALA A 111 9.00 -0.91 0.00
CA ALA A 111 8.53 -2.12 -0.66
C ALA A 111 8.89 -3.38 0.12
N SER A 112 10.09 -3.42 0.70
CA SER A 112 10.60 -4.54 1.50
C SER A 112 9.82 -4.73 2.80
N THR A 113 9.13 -3.69 3.28
CA THR A 113 8.31 -3.78 4.49
C THR A 113 6.99 -4.52 4.29
N PHE A 114 6.56 -4.78 3.05
CA PHE A 114 5.27 -5.43 2.79
C PHE A 114 5.31 -6.94 3.02
N ASP A 115 4.18 -7.43 3.52
CA ASP A 115 3.92 -8.81 3.96
C ASP A 115 3.88 -9.82 2.80
N LEU A 116 3.31 -9.43 1.66
CA LEU A 116 3.14 -10.28 0.49
C LEU A 116 4.05 -9.85 -0.66
N GLY A 117 4.65 -10.81 -1.37
CA GLY A 117 5.52 -10.54 -2.54
C GLY A 117 4.81 -9.71 -3.60
N LEU A 118 3.56 -10.07 -3.94
CA LEU A 118 2.70 -9.28 -4.85
C LEU A 118 2.30 -7.90 -4.34
N SER A 119 2.63 -7.51 -3.12
CA SER A 119 2.43 -6.14 -2.65
C SER A 119 3.72 -5.32 -2.69
N ARG A 120 4.87 -5.93 -3.00
CA ARG A 120 6.20 -5.28 -3.02
C ARG A 120 6.44 -4.42 -4.26
N ILE A 121 5.66 -3.36 -4.37
CA ILE A 121 5.72 -2.37 -5.44
C ILE A 121 5.40 -0.99 -4.88
N THR A 122 6.15 0.03 -5.28
CA THR A 122 6.03 1.41 -4.76
C THR A 122 6.21 2.45 -5.87
N TYR A 123 5.59 3.63 -5.70
CA TYR A 123 5.58 4.71 -6.69
C TYR A 123 5.57 6.10 -6.03
N ASP A 124 6.53 6.97 -6.36
CA ASP A 124 6.66 8.34 -5.78
C ASP A 124 6.03 9.46 -6.66
N GLY A 125 5.36 9.10 -7.75
CA GLY A 125 4.83 10.04 -8.75
C GLY A 125 5.75 10.27 -9.95
N ILE A 126 6.97 9.73 -9.90
CA ILE A 126 8.00 9.86 -10.94
C ILE A 126 8.57 8.46 -11.24
N ASN A 127 9.13 7.81 -10.23
CA ASN A 127 9.78 6.52 -10.28
C ASN A 127 8.87 5.44 -9.71
N ILE A 128 8.93 4.28 -10.34
CA ILE A 128 8.34 3.05 -9.83
C ILE A 128 9.47 2.11 -9.42
N TYR A 129 9.35 1.51 -8.24
CA TYR A 129 10.19 0.40 -7.83
C TYR A 129 9.35 -0.87 -7.78
N ILE A 130 9.80 -1.90 -8.51
CA ILE A 130 9.19 -3.22 -8.53
C ILE A 130 10.19 -4.17 -7.88
N HIS A 131 9.84 -4.72 -6.73
CA HIS A 131 10.73 -5.64 -6.02
C HIS A 131 10.81 -6.99 -6.76
N PRO A 132 11.96 -7.71 -6.75
CA PRO A 132 12.09 -9.01 -7.41
C PRO A 132 11.02 -10.04 -7.01
N ASP A 133 10.67 -10.12 -5.71
CA ASP A 133 9.55 -10.94 -5.23
C ASP A 133 8.22 -10.65 -5.94
N PHE A 134 7.93 -9.38 -6.26
CA PHE A 134 6.72 -9.02 -6.99
C PHE A 134 6.75 -9.59 -8.40
N GLU A 135 7.88 -9.43 -9.12
CA GLU A 135 8.03 -9.93 -10.48
C GLU A 135 7.90 -11.44 -10.53
N GLN A 136 8.57 -12.13 -9.61
CA GLN A 136 8.55 -13.59 -9.52
C GLN A 136 7.16 -14.11 -9.17
N ASP A 137 6.50 -13.52 -8.17
CA ASP A 137 5.15 -13.94 -7.77
C ASP A 137 4.09 -13.63 -8.82
N SER A 138 4.26 -12.52 -9.55
CA SER A 138 3.40 -12.15 -10.69
C SER A 138 3.55 -13.16 -11.82
N LYS A 139 4.78 -13.57 -12.13
CA LYS A 139 5.08 -14.59 -13.14
C LYS A 139 4.55 -15.96 -12.75
N ASP A 140 4.77 -16.37 -11.50
CA ASP A 140 4.34 -17.67 -10.98
C ASP A 140 2.84 -17.72 -10.66
N ARG A 141 2.18 -16.57 -10.64
CA ARG A 141 0.79 -16.36 -10.21
C ARG A 141 0.55 -16.93 -8.82
N VAL A 142 1.41 -16.56 -7.87
CA VAL A 142 1.30 -17.00 -6.48
C VAL A 142 1.20 -15.83 -5.51
N PHE A 143 0.50 -16.03 -4.40
CA PHE A 143 0.65 -15.18 -3.22
C PHE A 143 1.63 -15.85 -2.25
N ARG A 144 2.81 -15.26 -2.08
CA ARG A 144 3.80 -15.66 -1.08
C ARG A 144 3.82 -14.66 0.07
N ILE A 145 3.89 -15.17 1.30
CA ILE A 145 4.19 -14.36 2.48
C ILE A 145 5.70 -14.17 2.53
N CYS A 146 6.18 -12.95 2.37
CA CYS A 146 7.60 -12.61 2.39
C CYS A 146 8.03 -12.00 3.73
N ARG A 147 7.08 -11.48 4.53
CA ARG A 147 7.34 -10.98 5.87
C ARG A 147 6.17 -11.28 6.80
N ALA A 148 6.49 -11.88 7.95
CA ALA A 148 5.62 -12.03 9.09
C ALA A 148 6.51 -12.23 10.32
N ASP A 149 6.57 -11.24 11.21
CA ASP A 149 7.51 -11.26 12.33
C ASP A 149 6.99 -12.16 13.49
N ASP A 150 5.71 -12.51 13.47
CA ASP A 150 5.04 -13.35 14.46
C ASP A 150 3.85 -14.13 13.86
N ASP A 151 3.29 -15.08 14.62
CA ASP A 151 2.15 -15.91 14.21
C ASP A 151 0.89 -15.09 13.91
N GLY A 152 0.69 -13.97 14.61
CA GLY A 152 -0.43 -13.06 14.38
C GLY A 152 -0.33 -12.37 13.02
N GLN A 153 0.86 -11.93 12.63
CA GLN A 153 1.14 -11.39 11.30
C GLN A 153 0.98 -12.44 10.21
N THR A 154 1.43 -13.68 10.46
CA THR A 154 1.24 -14.80 9.53
C THR A 154 -0.25 -15.02 9.28
N LEU A 155 -1.04 -15.17 10.34
CA LEU A 155 -2.49 -15.36 10.26
C LEU A 155 -3.20 -14.19 9.55
N ARG A 156 -2.78 -12.96 9.80
CA ARG A 156 -3.29 -11.77 9.10
C ARG A 156 -3.02 -11.86 7.60
N SER A 157 -1.79 -12.19 7.22
CA SER A 157 -1.37 -12.34 5.82
C SER A 157 -2.14 -13.47 5.14
N GLU A 158 -2.35 -14.60 5.81
CA GLU A 158 -3.16 -15.71 5.29
C GLU A 158 -4.61 -15.29 5.03
N ARG A 159 -5.28 -14.63 5.99
CA ARG A 159 -6.63 -14.08 5.79
C ARG A 159 -6.69 -13.08 4.65
N ARG A 160 -5.62 -12.30 4.45
CA ARG A 160 -5.51 -11.38 3.30
C ARG A 160 -5.41 -12.15 1.99
N ILE A 161 -4.61 -13.21 1.93
CA ILE A 161 -4.50 -14.08 0.76
C ILE A 161 -5.85 -14.71 0.42
N GLU A 162 -6.59 -15.24 1.39
CA GLU A 162 -7.93 -15.81 1.17
C GLU A 162 -8.87 -14.82 0.47
N ARG A 163 -8.89 -13.55 0.93
CA ARG A 163 -9.66 -12.49 0.26
C ARG A 163 -9.14 -12.18 -1.13
N LEU A 164 -7.83 -12.14 -1.32
CA LEU A 164 -7.22 -11.83 -2.61
C LEU A 164 -7.46 -12.94 -3.66
N LEU A 165 -7.49 -14.21 -3.26
CA LEU A 165 -7.78 -15.32 -4.18
C LEU A 165 -9.17 -15.23 -4.82
N SER A 166 -10.14 -14.62 -4.14
CA SER A 166 -11.47 -14.34 -4.73
C SER A 166 -11.40 -13.36 -5.91
N LYS A 167 -10.45 -12.42 -5.86
CA LYS A 167 -10.20 -11.39 -6.88
C LYS A 167 -9.22 -11.85 -7.96
N TYR A 168 -8.37 -12.81 -7.63
CA TYR A 168 -7.34 -13.38 -8.48
C TYR A 168 -7.55 -14.91 -8.61
N PRO A 169 -8.60 -15.36 -9.31
CA PRO A 169 -8.95 -16.79 -9.39
C PRO A 169 -7.93 -17.64 -10.14
N ASP A 170 -7.06 -17.01 -10.94
CA ASP A 170 -5.95 -17.63 -11.68
C ASP A 170 -4.64 -17.66 -10.88
N PHE A 171 -4.66 -17.17 -9.64
CA PHE A 171 -3.52 -17.22 -8.71
C PHE A 171 -3.78 -18.28 -7.64
N LYS A 172 -2.72 -18.71 -6.96
CA LYS A 172 -2.79 -19.65 -5.84
C LYS A 172 -1.95 -19.17 -4.65
N LYS A 173 -2.20 -19.71 -3.46
CA LYS A 173 -1.26 -19.55 -2.34
C LYS A 173 0.03 -20.32 -2.67
N ALA A 174 1.20 -19.72 -2.41
CA ALA A 174 2.46 -20.46 -2.47
C ALA A 174 2.43 -21.60 -1.42
N ALA A 175 3.03 -22.73 -1.76
CA ALA A 175 3.15 -23.86 -0.85
C ALA A 175 4.13 -23.56 0.29
#